data_AF-A0A1G2ZXQ4-F1
#
_entry.id   AF-A0A1G2ZXQ4-F1
#
_cell.length_a   1.000
_cell.length_b   1.000
_cell.length_c   1.000
_cell.angle_alpha   90.00
_cell.angle_beta   90.00
_cell.angle_gamma   90.00
#
_symmetry.space_group_name_H-M   'P 1'
#
loop_
_entity.id
_entity.type
_entity.pdbx_description
1 polymer ?
#
loop_
_entity_poly.entity_id
_entity_poly.type
_entity_poly.pdbx_seq_one_letter_code
_entity_poly.pdbx_strand_id
1 'polypeptide(L)'
;MQIEEGDIHAFAAELIDLDSMFRKLSVNVRPTIGKAVCLKCIELDILTANVILNNPGSLKKSIELLAQHFTPVAMEQMSLRNAILSEYFLLKDIVSKMPDFNAAGKTPLFKSNSTLRLYRNFYCDWLDAMEGDLSIAKVQLSVWPDIYPFTEPSLSLNNHKPLPLLYKFYNPLVIVVGPRYDAKMLGRHPVTRTQIQDDLFQMILNKRLGREVSLKARAYSDKYIVDVENRKIFSPGPDGEAGTKDDIEMRINPEVLGWGNQE
;
A
#
# COMPACT_ATOMS: atom_id res chain seq x y z
N MET A 1 15.86 30.88 10.29
CA MET A 1 14.88 31.40 9.32
C MET A 1 13.55 31.46 10.06
N GLN A 2 13.13 32.64 10.50
CA GLN A 2 11.83 32.82 11.16
C GLN A 2 10.77 32.83 10.07
N ILE A 3 9.99 31.75 9.98
CA ILE A 3 8.80 31.68 9.14
C ILE A 3 7.75 32.54 9.86
N GLU A 4 7.28 33.61 9.22
CA GLU A 4 6.26 34.50 9.81
C GLU A 4 4.96 33.72 10.02
N GLU A 5 4.21 34.01 11.09
CA GLU A 5 3.02 33.24 11.50
C GLU A 5 1.91 33.18 10.42
N GLY A 6 1.84 34.20 9.54
CA GLY A 6 0.93 34.21 8.38
C GLY A 6 1.28 33.19 7.31
N ASP A 7 2.55 32.81 7.20
CA ASP A 7 3.08 31.85 6.22
C ASP A 7 2.63 30.42 6.58
N ILE A 8 2.62 30.07 7.87
CA ILE A 8 2.20 28.72 8.34
C ILE A 8 0.71 28.45 8.03
N HIS A 9 -0.15 29.46 8.17
CA HIS A 9 -1.58 29.28 7.89
C HIS A 9 -1.87 29.14 6.39
N ALA A 10 -1.21 29.94 5.55
CA ALA A 10 -1.32 29.83 4.10
C ALA A 10 -0.77 28.48 3.61
N PHE A 11 0.39 28.07 4.14
CA PHE A 11 1.00 26.78 3.84
C PHE A 11 0.10 25.59 4.24
N ALA A 12 -0.56 25.67 5.40
CA ALA A 12 -1.52 24.64 5.82
C ALA A 12 -2.70 24.53 4.85
N ALA A 13 -3.19 25.64 4.30
CA ALA A 13 -4.26 25.62 3.30
C ALA A 13 -3.81 24.99 1.97
N GLU A 14 -2.63 25.34 1.47
CA GLU A 14 -2.07 24.73 0.26
C GLU A 14 -1.85 23.22 0.42
N LEU A 15 -1.35 22.81 1.59
CA LEU A 15 -1.17 21.40 1.93
C LEU A 15 -2.50 20.63 1.94
N ILE A 16 -3.57 21.24 2.42
CA ILE A 16 -4.92 20.65 2.42
C ILE A 16 -5.44 20.46 0.99
N ASP A 17 -5.24 21.44 0.11
CA ASP A 17 -5.65 21.33 -1.28
C ASP A 17 -4.88 20.20 -2.00
N LEU A 18 -3.58 20.08 -1.70
CA LEU A 18 -2.72 19.02 -2.24
C LEU A 18 -3.15 17.62 -1.76
N ASP A 19 -3.35 17.45 -0.44
CA ASP A 19 -3.83 16.20 0.14
C ASP A 19 -5.22 15.82 -0.43
N SER A 20 -6.13 16.79 -0.57
CA SER A 20 -7.44 16.58 -1.19
C SER A 20 -7.33 16.07 -2.63
N MET A 21 -6.42 16.63 -3.41
CA MET A 21 -6.16 16.18 -4.78
C MET A 21 -5.69 14.72 -4.80
N PHE A 22 -4.71 14.35 -3.98
CA PHE A 22 -4.19 12.98 -3.95
C PHE A 22 -5.19 11.96 -3.40
N ARG A 23 -6.02 12.34 -2.43
CA ARG A 23 -7.13 11.52 -1.93
C ARG A 23 -8.19 11.28 -3.00
N LYS A 24 -8.54 12.28 -3.80
CA LYS A 24 -9.46 12.11 -4.93
C LYS A 24 -8.82 11.28 -6.05
N LEU A 25 -7.54 11.52 -6.35
CA LEU A 25 -6.82 10.80 -7.38
C LEU A 25 -6.64 9.32 -7.01
N SER A 26 -6.36 9.00 -5.74
CA SER A 26 -6.16 7.62 -5.27
C SER A 26 -7.38 6.74 -5.51
N VAL A 27 -8.59 7.29 -5.44
CA VAL A 27 -9.85 6.56 -5.72
C VAL A 27 -10.03 6.31 -7.22
N ASN A 28 -9.58 7.23 -8.06
CA ASN A 28 -9.84 7.22 -9.51
C ASN A 28 -8.70 6.61 -10.34
N VAL A 29 -7.48 6.55 -9.80
CA VAL A 29 -6.31 6.06 -10.50
C VAL A 29 -6.40 4.55 -10.72
N ARG A 30 -6.23 4.15 -11.98
CA ARG A 30 -6.37 2.75 -12.42
C ARG A 30 -5.04 1.98 -12.51
N PRO A 31 -3.89 2.58 -12.83
CA PRO A 31 -2.63 1.85 -12.76
C PRO A 31 -2.19 1.65 -11.31
N THR A 32 -1.67 0.47 -10.94
CA THR A 32 -1.20 0.22 -9.56
C THR A 32 -0.01 1.11 -9.21
N ILE A 33 0.86 1.42 -10.18
CA ILE A 33 1.94 2.40 -10.00
C ILE A 33 1.37 3.78 -9.63
N GLY A 34 0.33 4.22 -10.34
CA GLY A 34 -0.33 5.49 -10.03
C GLY A 34 -0.96 5.49 -8.63
N LYS A 35 -1.56 4.35 -8.22
CA LYS A 35 -2.08 4.15 -6.87
C LYS A 35 -0.97 4.23 -5.82
N ALA A 36 0.16 3.56 -6.04
CA ALA A 36 1.31 3.60 -5.14
C ALA A 36 1.89 5.01 -5.00
N VAL A 37 1.98 5.76 -6.11
CA VAL A 37 2.38 7.18 -6.08
C VAL A 37 1.41 8.01 -5.25
N CYS A 38 0.10 7.85 -5.43
CA CYS A 38 -0.89 8.58 -4.63
C CYS A 38 -0.77 8.28 -3.13
N LEU A 39 -0.63 6.99 -2.76
CA LEU A 39 -0.43 6.59 -1.37
C LEU A 39 0.85 7.17 -0.79
N LYS A 40 1.93 7.25 -1.59
CA LYS A 40 3.18 7.87 -1.17
C LYS A 40 3.05 9.37 -0.98
N CYS A 41 2.31 10.06 -1.85
CA CYS A 41 2.02 11.49 -1.69
C CYS A 41 1.20 11.76 -0.44
N ILE A 42 0.14 10.98 -0.17
CA ILE A 42 -0.64 11.08 1.07
C ILE A 42 0.26 10.87 2.30
N GLU A 43 1.16 9.89 2.29
CA GLU A 43 2.16 9.71 3.36
C GLU A 43 3.03 10.97 3.55
N LEU A 44 3.52 11.58 2.47
CA LEU A 44 4.34 12.78 2.53
C LEU A 44 3.55 14.00 3.05
N ASP A 45 2.29 14.13 2.65
CA ASP A 45 1.41 15.22 3.11
C ASP A 45 1.13 15.08 4.61
N ILE A 46 0.88 13.85 5.09
CA ILE A 46 0.74 13.52 6.52
C ILE A 46 2.02 13.88 7.29
N LEU A 47 3.20 13.52 6.76
CA LEU A 47 4.48 13.84 7.40
C LEU A 47 4.72 15.36 7.46
N THR A 48 4.37 16.07 6.40
CA THR A 48 4.45 17.54 6.34
C THR A 48 3.49 18.19 7.34
N ALA A 49 2.24 17.72 7.40
CA ALA A 49 1.26 18.19 8.37
C ALA A 49 1.73 17.96 9.80
N ASN A 50 2.39 16.82 10.06
CA ASN A 50 2.98 16.52 11.37
C ASN A 50 4.08 17.51 11.78
N VAL A 51 4.84 18.07 10.84
CA VAL A 51 5.81 19.14 11.14
C VAL A 51 5.08 20.39 11.66
N ILE A 52 3.95 20.74 11.06
CA ILE A 52 3.11 21.86 11.51
C ILE A 52 2.56 21.58 12.91
N LEU A 53 2.05 20.36 13.17
CA LEU A 53 1.49 20.00 14.48
C LEU A 53 2.51 20.07 15.61
N ASN A 54 3.76 19.70 15.35
CA ASN A 54 4.84 19.68 16.33
C ASN A 54 5.53 21.03 16.53
N ASN A 55 5.19 22.05 15.74
CA ASN A 55 5.72 23.40 15.90
C ASN A 55 4.98 24.11 17.05
N PRO A 56 5.70 24.56 18.11
CA PRO A 56 5.09 25.31 19.21
C PRO A 56 4.39 26.60 18.77
N GLY A 57 4.87 27.25 17.72
CA GLY A 57 4.32 28.49 17.16
C GLY A 57 3.10 28.30 16.24
N SER A 58 2.67 27.05 16.00
CA SER A 58 1.48 26.81 15.18
C SER A 58 0.21 27.27 15.89
N LEU A 59 -0.51 28.19 15.24
CA LEU A 59 -1.79 28.70 15.73
C LEU A 59 -2.80 27.57 15.91
N LYS A 60 -3.58 27.63 17.00
CA LYS A 60 -4.66 26.68 17.28
C LYS A 60 -5.64 26.56 16.09
N LYS A 61 -5.95 27.67 15.44
CA LYS A 61 -6.81 27.72 14.25
C LYS A 61 -6.25 26.89 13.08
N SER A 62 -4.94 26.89 12.85
CA SER A 62 -4.30 26.08 11.80
C SER A 62 -4.34 24.60 12.16
N ILE A 63 -4.18 24.25 13.44
CA ILE A 63 -4.29 22.87 13.92
C ILE A 63 -5.74 22.36 13.78
N GLU A 64 -6.73 23.18 14.13
CA GLU A 64 -8.15 22.87 13.93
C GLU A 64 -8.50 22.73 12.45
N LEU A 65 -7.92 23.55 11.58
CA LEU A 65 -8.09 23.44 10.13
C LEU A 65 -7.52 22.11 9.61
N LEU A 66 -6.29 21.75 10.01
CA LEU A 66 -5.72 20.44 9.68
C LEU A 66 -6.62 19.30 10.17
N ALA A 67 -7.19 19.42 11.36
CA ALA A 67 -8.09 18.39 11.90
C ALA A 67 -9.40 18.23 11.14
N GLN A 68 -9.90 19.29 10.49
CA GLN A 68 -11.09 19.23 9.67
C GLN A 68 -10.86 18.51 8.34
N HIS A 69 -9.64 18.61 7.80
CA HIS A 69 -9.33 18.16 6.44
C HIS A 69 -8.53 16.86 6.39
N PHE A 70 -7.58 16.66 7.31
CA PHE A 70 -6.83 15.41 7.45
C PHE A 70 -7.64 14.38 8.24
N THR A 71 -8.77 13.96 7.68
CA THR A 71 -9.55 12.85 8.21
C THR A 71 -8.82 11.52 7.99
N PRO A 72 -9.10 10.49 8.82
CA PRO A 72 -8.55 9.16 8.62
C PRO A 72 -8.72 8.69 7.17
N VAL A 73 -7.68 8.07 6.62
CA VAL A 73 -7.66 7.64 5.22
C VAL A 73 -8.70 6.55 5.01
N ALA A 74 -9.62 6.79 4.07
CA ALA A 74 -10.75 5.90 3.82
C ALA A 74 -10.31 4.58 3.17
N MET A 75 -11.06 3.51 3.39
CA MET A 75 -10.73 2.18 2.82
C MET A 75 -10.70 2.22 1.29
N GLU A 76 -11.55 3.01 0.66
CA GLU A 76 -11.58 3.20 -0.79
C GLU A 76 -10.30 3.88 -1.31
N GLN A 77 -9.76 4.83 -0.53
CA GLN A 77 -8.49 5.50 -0.84
C GLN A 77 -7.32 4.52 -0.73
N MET A 78 -7.42 3.51 0.12
CA MET A 78 -6.40 2.47 0.32
C MET A 78 -6.54 1.26 -0.60
N SER A 79 -7.75 0.97 -1.09
CA SER A 79 -8.00 -0.24 -1.89
C SER A 79 -7.22 -0.25 -3.20
N LEU A 80 -6.52 -1.36 -3.44
CA LEU A 80 -5.82 -1.66 -4.70
C LEU A 80 -6.73 -2.36 -5.72
N ARG A 81 -7.99 -2.67 -5.36
CA ARG A 81 -8.86 -3.54 -6.15
C ARG A 81 -9.08 -3.06 -7.56
N ASN A 82 -9.47 -1.79 -7.71
CA ASN A 82 -9.69 -1.20 -9.04
C ASN A 82 -8.40 -1.20 -9.87
N ALA A 83 -7.25 -1.00 -9.22
CA ALA A 83 -5.97 -0.97 -9.91
C ALA A 83 -5.57 -2.36 -10.42
N ILE A 84 -5.66 -3.36 -9.54
CA ILE A 84 -5.45 -4.77 -9.85
C ILE A 84 -6.39 -5.24 -10.97
N LEU A 85 -7.70 -4.94 -10.87
CA LEU A 85 -8.66 -5.31 -11.90
C LEU A 85 -8.36 -4.64 -13.24
N SER A 86 -7.98 -3.35 -13.23
CA SER A 86 -7.61 -2.64 -14.45
C SER A 86 -6.38 -3.25 -15.12
N GLU A 87 -5.36 -3.64 -14.35
CA GLU A 87 -4.17 -4.30 -14.89
C GLU A 87 -4.50 -5.69 -15.45
N TYR A 88 -5.34 -6.46 -14.76
CA TYR A 88 -5.84 -7.73 -15.27
C TYR A 88 -6.53 -7.55 -16.63
N PHE A 89 -7.43 -6.57 -16.77
CA PHE A 89 -8.13 -6.33 -18.03
C PHE A 89 -7.20 -5.81 -19.14
N LEU A 90 -6.27 -4.92 -18.81
CA LEU A 90 -5.26 -4.44 -19.76
C LEU A 90 -4.42 -5.61 -20.27
N LEU A 91 -3.97 -6.48 -19.36
CA LEU A 91 -3.18 -7.63 -19.72
C LEU A 91 -3.98 -8.66 -20.50
N LYS A 92 -5.24 -8.89 -20.12
CA LYS A 92 -6.15 -9.76 -20.88
C LYS A 92 -6.32 -9.27 -22.31
N ASP A 93 -6.51 -7.97 -22.49
CA ASP A 93 -6.62 -7.33 -23.80
C ASP A 93 -5.34 -7.53 -24.63
N ILE A 94 -4.17 -7.25 -24.03
CA ILE A 94 -2.86 -7.48 -24.65
C ILE A 94 -2.71 -8.95 -25.09
N VAL A 95 -2.97 -9.91 -24.20
CA VAL A 95 -2.86 -11.34 -24.48
C VAL A 95 -3.84 -11.78 -25.57
N SER A 96 -5.05 -11.21 -25.61
CA SER A 96 -6.06 -11.53 -26.62
C SER A 96 -5.78 -10.93 -28.00
N LYS A 97 -5.04 -9.82 -28.07
CA LYS A 97 -4.67 -9.11 -29.30
C LYS A 97 -3.29 -9.49 -29.84
N MET A 98 -2.47 -10.19 -29.05
CA MET A 98 -1.27 -10.79 -29.59
C MET A 98 -1.68 -11.74 -30.72
N PRO A 99 -1.12 -11.60 -31.92
CA PRO A 99 -1.41 -12.55 -32.98
C PRO A 99 -1.10 -13.95 -32.45
N ASP A 100 -2.00 -14.91 -32.68
CA ASP A 100 -1.62 -16.30 -32.62
C ASP A 100 -0.37 -16.42 -33.50
N PHE A 101 0.78 -16.63 -32.88
CA PHE A 101 2.05 -16.84 -33.59
C PHE A 101 1.95 -18.20 -34.29
N ASN A 102 1.16 -18.22 -35.37
CA ASN A 102 0.91 -19.34 -36.24
C ASN A 102 1.12 -18.84 -37.67
N ALA A 103 2.40 -18.68 -38.02
CA ALA A 103 2.84 -18.82 -39.40
C ALA A 103 4.29 -19.29 -39.39
N ALA A 104 4.48 -20.56 -39.78
CA ALA A 104 5.76 -21.25 -39.99
C ALA A 104 6.52 -21.76 -38.74
N GLY A 105 6.11 -22.95 -38.27
CA GLY A 105 6.99 -24.04 -37.83
C GLY A 105 8.12 -23.76 -36.82
N LYS A 106 8.02 -24.43 -35.65
CA LYS A 106 9.09 -24.76 -34.66
C LYS A 106 9.09 -24.02 -33.31
N THR A 107 7.96 -23.57 -32.80
CA THR A 107 7.84 -23.36 -31.33
C THR A 107 6.43 -23.63 -30.82
N PRO A 108 6.19 -24.74 -30.09
CA PRO A 108 4.84 -25.24 -29.78
C PRO A 108 4.23 -24.62 -28.50
N LEU A 109 4.33 -23.31 -28.25
CA LEU A 109 4.26 -22.82 -26.86
C LEU A 109 3.43 -21.54 -26.62
N PHE A 110 2.49 -21.15 -27.51
CA PHE A 110 1.59 -20.02 -27.21
C PHE A 110 0.20 -20.54 -26.79
N LYS A 111 -0.16 -20.39 -25.51
CA LYS A 111 -1.48 -20.78 -24.98
C LYS A 111 -2.10 -19.67 -24.13
N SER A 112 -2.72 -18.72 -24.81
CA SER A 112 -3.39 -17.54 -24.23
C SER A 112 -4.35 -17.91 -23.09
N ASN A 113 -5.11 -19.00 -23.20
CA ASN A 113 -6.03 -19.44 -22.14
C ASN A 113 -5.31 -19.85 -20.84
N SER A 114 -4.20 -20.60 -20.92
CA SER A 114 -3.40 -20.98 -19.75
C SER A 114 -2.78 -19.75 -19.08
N THR A 115 -2.32 -18.79 -19.89
CA THR A 115 -1.80 -17.49 -19.43
C THR A 115 -2.85 -16.70 -18.65
N LEU A 116 -4.05 -16.55 -19.20
CA LEU A 116 -5.15 -15.81 -18.58
C LEU A 116 -5.62 -16.44 -17.27
N ARG A 117 -5.63 -17.79 -17.18
CA ARG A 117 -5.95 -18.51 -15.94
C ARG A 117 -4.89 -18.27 -14.87
N LEU A 118 -3.60 -18.29 -15.22
CA LEU A 118 -2.53 -17.96 -14.28
C LEU A 118 -2.68 -16.53 -13.76
N TYR A 119 -2.92 -15.56 -14.66
CA TYR A 119 -3.11 -14.17 -14.25
C TYR A 119 -4.33 -13.99 -13.37
N ARG A 120 -5.46 -14.61 -13.70
CA ARG A 120 -6.64 -14.59 -12.84
C ARG A 120 -6.30 -15.12 -11.45
N ASN A 121 -5.66 -16.30 -11.35
CA ASN A 121 -5.32 -16.88 -10.06
C ASN A 121 -4.36 -15.99 -9.26
N PHE A 122 -3.32 -15.44 -9.91
CA PHE A 122 -2.38 -14.50 -9.28
C PHE A 122 -3.08 -13.25 -8.75
N TYR A 123 -3.92 -12.60 -9.56
CA TYR A 123 -4.63 -11.39 -9.12
C TYR A 123 -5.71 -11.67 -8.08
N CYS A 124 -6.37 -12.83 -8.11
CA CYS A 124 -7.26 -13.26 -7.03
C CYS A 124 -6.48 -13.46 -5.73
N ASP A 125 -5.38 -14.22 -5.75
CA ASP A 125 -4.54 -14.41 -4.56
C ASP A 125 -3.97 -13.08 -4.05
N TRP A 126 -3.64 -12.15 -4.96
CA TRP A 126 -3.18 -10.82 -4.60
C TRP A 126 -4.29 -9.99 -3.94
N LEU A 127 -5.50 -9.95 -4.52
CA LEU A 127 -6.65 -9.27 -3.92
C LEU A 127 -6.96 -9.80 -2.52
N ASP A 128 -7.00 -11.12 -2.36
CA ASP A 128 -7.26 -11.79 -1.08
C ASP A 128 -6.18 -11.42 -0.06
N ALA A 129 -4.91 -11.46 -0.48
CA ALA A 129 -3.79 -11.07 0.37
C ALA A 129 -3.85 -9.59 0.79
N MET A 130 -4.47 -8.70 0.00
CA MET A 130 -4.57 -7.28 0.30
C MET A 130 -5.81 -6.91 1.12
N GLU A 131 -6.99 -7.44 0.78
CA GLU A 131 -8.28 -6.99 1.33
C GLU A 131 -8.80 -7.87 2.47
N GLY A 132 -8.21 -9.05 2.72
CA GLY A 132 -8.53 -9.88 3.88
C GLY A 132 -9.93 -10.52 3.86
N ASP A 133 -10.66 -10.43 2.75
CA ASP A 133 -11.97 -11.06 2.59
C ASP A 133 -11.80 -12.57 2.31
N LEU A 134 -12.32 -13.40 3.22
CA LEU A 134 -12.11 -14.86 3.28
C LEU A 134 -13.27 -15.67 2.69
N SER A 135 -14.20 -15.06 1.95
CA SER A 135 -15.54 -15.66 1.76
C SER A 135 -15.84 -16.33 0.42
N ILE A 136 -14.97 -16.26 -0.59
CA ILE A 136 -15.18 -17.02 -1.84
C ILE A 136 -14.31 -18.27 -1.83
N ALA A 137 -14.95 -19.45 -1.77
CA ALA A 137 -14.28 -20.73 -1.96
C ALA A 137 -13.37 -20.66 -3.19
N LYS A 138 -12.05 -20.79 -2.96
CA LYS A 138 -10.99 -20.64 -3.96
C LYS A 138 -11.11 -21.69 -5.05
N VAL A 139 -11.84 -21.39 -6.12
CA VAL A 139 -11.71 -22.15 -7.36
C VAL A 139 -10.53 -21.57 -8.13
N GLN A 140 -9.34 -22.09 -7.82
CA GLN A 140 -8.17 -21.91 -8.68
C GLN A 140 -8.49 -22.56 -10.04
N LEU A 141 -8.23 -21.83 -11.13
CA LEU A 141 -8.39 -22.39 -12.45
C LEU A 141 -7.12 -23.13 -12.83
N SER A 142 -7.25 -24.41 -13.20
CA SER A 142 -6.12 -25.18 -13.72
C SER A 142 -5.50 -24.46 -14.92
N VAL A 143 -4.23 -24.12 -14.76
CA VAL A 143 -3.39 -23.53 -15.84
C VAL A 143 -2.97 -24.59 -16.85
N TRP A 144 -3.15 -25.87 -16.52
CA TRP A 144 -2.84 -27.03 -17.34
C TRP A 144 -4.06 -27.49 -18.14
N PRO A 145 -3.86 -28.11 -19.32
CA PRO A 145 -4.88 -28.89 -19.99
C PRO A 145 -5.22 -30.14 -19.20
N ASP A 146 -6.46 -30.60 -19.28
CA ASP A 146 -6.98 -31.76 -18.55
C ASP A 146 -6.27 -33.08 -18.91
N ILE A 147 -5.51 -33.11 -20.01
CA ILE A 147 -4.71 -34.26 -20.45
C ILE A 147 -3.41 -34.48 -19.64
N TYR A 148 -3.00 -33.52 -18.81
CA TYR A 148 -1.80 -33.67 -17.97
C TYR A 148 -2.17 -34.33 -16.64
N PRO A 149 -1.39 -35.34 -16.18
CA PRO A 149 -1.73 -36.14 -14.99
C PRO A 149 -1.41 -35.43 -13.66
N PHE A 150 -1.21 -34.11 -13.66
CA PHE A 150 -0.82 -33.35 -12.48
C PHE A 150 -2.03 -32.62 -11.89
N THR A 151 -2.41 -32.97 -10.66
CA THR A 151 -3.26 -32.10 -9.83
C THR A 151 -2.44 -30.90 -9.35
N GLU A 152 -3.01 -29.70 -9.49
CA GLU A 152 -2.37 -28.39 -9.33
C GLU A 152 -1.24 -28.34 -8.29
N PRO A 153 0.02 -28.11 -8.69
CA PRO A 153 1.06 -27.76 -7.74
C PRO A 153 0.94 -26.26 -7.40
N SER A 154 0.91 -25.93 -6.11
CA SER A 154 0.95 -24.54 -5.63
C SER A 154 2.18 -23.83 -6.21
N LEU A 155 1.98 -22.81 -7.04
CA LEU A 155 3.04 -21.96 -7.59
C LEU A 155 3.58 -21.03 -6.50
N SER A 156 4.28 -21.58 -5.52
CA SER A 156 5.03 -20.74 -4.57
C SER A 156 6.22 -20.13 -5.33
N LEU A 157 6.12 -18.85 -5.67
CA LEU A 157 7.19 -18.04 -6.31
C LEU A 157 8.52 -18.04 -5.54
N ASN A 158 8.51 -18.44 -4.26
CA ASN A 158 9.67 -18.44 -3.37
C ASN A 158 10.57 -19.68 -3.48
N ASN A 159 10.17 -20.71 -4.22
CA ASN A 159 10.97 -21.93 -4.31
C ASN A 159 11.65 -22.04 -5.68
N HIS A 160 12.97 -22.29 -5.67
CA HIS A 160 13.81 -22.67 -6.83
C HIS A 160 13.41 -24.05 -7.43
N LYS A 161 12.12 -24.37 -7.46
CA LYS A 161 11.58 -25.61 -8.01
C LYS A 161 11.64 -25.58 -9.55
N PRO A 162 11.64 -26.74 -10.22
CA PRO A 162 11.60 -26.87 -11.68
C PRO A 162 10.30 -26.37 -12.33
N LEU A 163 9.30 -25.95 -11.54
CA LEU A 163 7.95 -25.63 -12.02
C LEU A 163 7.84 -24.33 -12.84
N PRO A 164 8.49 -23.21 -12.45
CA PRO A 164 8.57 -22.04 -13.31
C PRO A 164 9.30 -22.38 -14.61
N LEU A 165 10.32 -23.24 -14.59
CA LEU A 165 11.00 -23.69 -15.82
C LEU A 165 10.05 -24.49 -16.71
N LEU A 166 9.34 -25.49 -16.17
CA LEU A 166 8.36 -26.29 -16.93
C LEU A 166 7.22 -25.45 -17.49
N TYR A 167 6.71 -24.50 -16.72
CA TYR A 167 5.67 -23.60 -17.18
C TYR A 167 6.20 -22.55 -18.16
N LYS A 168 7.46 -22.13 -18.05
CA LYS A 168 8.15 -21.28 -19.03
C LYS A 168 8.33 -21.98 -20.38
N PHE A 169 8.65 -23.28 -20.35
CA PHE A 169 8.63 -24.09 -21.56
C PHE A 169 7.20 -24.15 -22.11
N TYR A 170 6.21 -24.49 -21.29
CA TYR A 170 4.83 -24.63 -21.74
C TYR A 170 4.14 -23.31 -22.14
N ASN A 171 4.59 -22.17 -21.62
CA ASN A 171 3.99 -20.84 -21.76
C ASN A 171 5.04 -19.70 -21.64
N PRO A 172 5.88 -19.48 -22.68
CA PRO A 172 6.87 -18.40 -22.78
C PRO A 172 6.32 -16.99 -22.55
N LEU A 173 5.03 -16.74 -22.77
CA LEU A 173 4.43 -15.43 -22.54
C LEU A 173 4.54 -14.98 -21.07
N VAL A 174 4.66 -15.95 -20.16
CA VAL A 174 4.82 -15.73 -18.72
C VAL A 174 6.23 -15.24 -18.37
N ILE A 175 7.24 -15.49 -19.22
CA ILE A 175 8.57 -14.89 -19.08
C ILE A 175 8.52 -13.39 -19.39
N VAL A 176 7.75 -13.00 -20.40
CA VAL A 176 7.68 -11.61 -20.85
C VAL A 176 6.88 -10.77 -19.85
N VAL A 177 5.85 -11.36 -19.27
CA VAL A 177 4.87 -10.65 -18.46
C VAL A 177 5.10 -10.87 -16.96
N GLY A 178 5.52 -12.07 -16.52
CA GLY A 178 5.73 -12.42 -15.11
C GLY A 178 6.74 -11.55 -14.32
N PRO A 179 7.90 -11.16 -14.87
CA PRO A 179 8.87 -10.29 -14.19
C PRO A 179 8.38 -8.86 -13.94
N ARG A 180 7.34 -8.40 -14.64
CA ARG A 180 6.77 -7.06 -14.44
C ARG A 180 5.89 -6.97 -13.18
N TYR A 181 5.58 -8.10 -12.55
CA TYR A 181 4.65 -8.20 -11.42
C TYR A 181 5.32 -8.80 -10.20
N ASP A 182 6.58 -8.43 -9.92
CA ASP A 182 7.19 -8.79 -8.65
C ASP A 182 6.39 -8.13 -7.53
N ALA A 183 5.58 -8.94 -6.86
CA ALA A 183 4.70 -8.55 -5.75
C ALA A 183 5.47 -7.86 -4.60
N LYS A 184 6.81 -7.98 -4.59
CA LYS A 184 7.68 -7.24 -3.67
C LYS A 184 7.68 -5.73 -3.89
N MET A 185 7.43 -5.22 -5.11
CA MET A 185 7.34 -3.77 -5.37
C MET A 185 5.98 -3.17 -4.99
N LEU A 186 4.92 -3.98 -4.86
CA LEU A 186 3.53 -3.52 -4.71
C LEU A 186 2.75 -4.29 -3.62
N GLY A 187 3.46 -4.90 -2.66
CA GLY A 187 2.90 -5.80 -1.65
C GLY A 187 1.97 -5.14 -0.62
N ARG A 188 1.60 -5.89 0.43
CA ARG A 188 0.72 -5.46 1.54
C ARG A 188 1.33 -4.32 2.35
N HIS A 189 2.66 -4.22 2.27
CA HIS A 189 3.48 -3.32 3.04
C HIS A 189 3.18 -1.83 2.77
N PRO A 190 3.07 -1.33 1.52
CA PRO A 190 2.68 0.06 1.27
C PRO A 190 1.33 0.44 1.89
N VAL A 191 0.30 -0.42 1.74
CA VAL A 191 -1.05 -0.13 2.26
C VAL A 191 -1.04 -0.10 3.79
N THR A 192 -0.52 -1.14 4.44
CA THR A 192 -0.44 -1.19 5.91
C THR A 192 0.45 -0.08 6.45
N ARG A 193 1.54 0.26 5.77
CA ARG A 193 2.42 1.37 6.18
C ARG A 193 1.70 2.71 6.17
N THR A 194 0.99 3.04 5.08
CA THR A 194 0.22 4.29 5.01
C THR A 194 -0.90 4.32 6.05
N GLN A 195 -1.56 3.19 6.34
CA GLN A 195 -2.55 3.09 7.42
C GLN A 195 -1.93 3.37 8.79
N ILE A 196 -0.78 2.75 9.08
CA ILE A 196 -0.07 2.98 10.33
C ILE A 196 0.33 4.45 10.45
N GLN A 197 0.85 5.06 9.38
CA GLN A 197 1.22 6.48 9.41
C GLN A 197 0.04 7.41 9.64
N ASP A 198 -1.11 7.13 9.01
CA ASP A 198 -2.34 7.84 9.29
C ASP A 198 -2.74 7.66 10.76
N ASP A 199 -2.75 6.44 11.30
CA ASP A 199 -3.05 6.18 12.71
C ASP A 199 -2.11 7.00 13.64
N LEU A 200 -0.79 6.98 13.40
CA LEU A 200 0.21 7.78 14.12
C LEU A 200 -0.10 9.28 14.08
N PHE A 201 -0.45 9.80 12.91
CA PHE A 201 -0.80 11.20 12.73
C PHE A 201 -2.08 11.56 13.47
N GLN A 202 -3.13 10.75 13.35
CA GLN A 202 -4.41 10.97 14.05
C GLN A 202 -4.20 10.97 15.58
N MET A 203 -3.31 10.12 16.10
CA MET A 203 -2.94 10.13 17.51
C MET A 203 -2.28 11.44 17.92
N ILE A 204 -1.28 11.91 17.17
CA ILE A 204 -0.58 13.17 17.45
C ILE A 204 -1.53 14.36 17.36
N LEU A 205 -2.35 14.41 16.30
CA LEU A 205 -3.34 15.47 16.07
C LEU A 205 -4.36 15.55 17.21
N ASN A 206 -4.95 14.41 17.60
CA ASN A 206 -5.90 14.36 18.70
C ASN A 206 -5.25 14.75 20.03
N LYS A 207 -4.01 14.29 20.28
CA LYS A 207 -3.28 14.69 21.48
C LYS A 207 -3.00 16.20 21.50
N ARG A 208 -2.58 16.78 20.37
CA ARG A 208 -2.36 18.22 20.21
C ARG A 208 -3.61 19.05 20.46
N LEU A 209 -4.79 18.51 20.16
CA LEU A 209 -6.08 19.13 20.42
C LEU A 209 -6.60 18.88 21.85
N GLY A 210 -5.83 18.22 22.72
CA GLY A 210 -6.22 17.92 24.10
C GLY A 210 -7.24 16.79 24.23
N ARG A 211 -7.39 15.93 23.21
CA ARG A 211 -8.29 14.78 23.22
C ARG A 211 -7.57 13.53 23.74
N GLU A 212 -8.33 12.59 24.29
CA GLU A 212 -7.80 11.27 24.64
C GLU A 212 -7.44 10.46 23.39
N VAL A 213 -6.41 9.62 23.53
CA VAL A 213 -5.84 8.87 22.41
C VAL A 213 -5.62 7.42 22.82
N SER A 214 -6.12 6.49 22.01
CA SER A 214 -5.84 5.07 22.16
C SER A 214 -4.53 4.72 21.47
N LEU A 215 -3.63 4.04 22.19
CA LEU A 215 -2.39 3.51 21.62
C LEU A 215 -2.57 2.10 21.05
N LYS A 216 -3.79 1.62 20.84
CA LYS A 216 -4.01 0.28 20.28
C LYS A 216 -3.47 0.23 18.84
N ALA A 217 -2.54 -0.69 18.58
CA ALA A 217 -1.97 -0.84 17.25
C ALA A 217 -2.90 -1.61 16.32
N ARG A 218 -2.86 -1.23 15.03
CA ARG A 218 -3.57 -1.94 13.96
C ARG A 218 -2.87 -3.23 13.55
N ALA A 219 -1.53 -3.22 13.54
CA ALA A 219 -0.72 -4.31 13.03
C ALA A 219 0.67 -4.32 13.70
N TYR A 220 1.36 -5.45 13.58
CA TYR A 220 2.75 -5.68 13.99
C TYR A 220 3.06 -5.59 15.50
N SER A 221 2.17 -5.00 16.30
CA SER A 221 2.21 -5.03 17.76
C SER A 221 0.80 -4.93 18.35
N ASP A 222 0.67 -5.09 19.67
CA ASP A 222 -0.59 -4.82 20.38
C ASP A 222 -0.83 -3.32 20.57
N LYS A 223 0.25 -2.54 20.68
CA LYS A 223 0.22 -1.10 20.96
C LYS A 223 1.31 -0.34 20.22
N TYR A 224 0.99 0.89 19.84
CA TYR A 224 1.97 1.87 19.37
C TYR A 224 2.87 2.30 20.54
N ILE A 225 4.14 2.50 20.25
CA ILE A 225 5.18 2.81 21.23
C ILE A 225 5.46 4.31 21.16
N VAL A 226 5.34 4.99 22.30
CA VAL A 226 5.71 6.41 22.45
C VAL A 226 7.07 6.46 23.13
N ASP A 227 8.07 6.92 22.39
CA ASP A 227 9.44 7.10 22.85
C ASP A 227 9.71 8.59 23.02
N VAL A 228 9.48 9.06 24.26
CA VAL A 228 9.63 10.48 24.63
C VAL A 228 11.09 10.91 24.55
N GLU A 229 12.03 10.02 24.91
CA GLU A 229 13.47 10.31 24.91
C GLU A 229 13.98 10.57 23.49
N ASN A 230 13.61 9.69 22.55
CA ASN A 230 13.99 9.84 21.13
C ASN A 230 13.00 10.68 20.32
N ARG A 231 12.01 11.30 20.96
CA ARG A 231 11.03 12.20 20.34
C ARG A 231 10.31 11.56 19.14
N LYS A 232 9.87 10.31 19.30
CA LYS A 232 9.11 9.58 18.27
C LYS A 232 7.95 8.77 18.81
N ILE A 233 6.95 8.54 17.96
CA ILE A 233 5.93 7.51 18.13
C ILE A 233 6.04 6.55 16.96
N PHE A 234 5.96 5.24 17.20
CA PHE A 234 6.18 4.27 16.14
C PHE A 234 5.41 2.96 16.35
N SER A 235 5.34 2.20 15.26
CA SER A 235 4.94 0.80 15.23
C SER A 235 6.15 -0.03 14.78
N PRO A 236 6.39 -1.21 15.38
CA PRO A 236 7.28 -2.21 14.80
C PRO A 236 6.94 -2.50 13.35
N GLY A 237 7.95 -2.84 12.57
CA GLY A 237 7.81 -3.29 11.18
C GLY A 237 7.23 -4.71 11.06
N PRO A 238 7.12 -5.26 9.84
CA PRO A 238 6.67 -6.63 9.62
C PRO A 238 7.47 -7.72 10.34
N ASP A 239 8.71 -7.44 10.75
CA ASP A 239 9.51 -8.33 11.58
C ASP A 239 9.00 -8.45 13.03
N GLY A 240 8.18 -7.51 13.49
CA GLY A 240 7.62 -7.44 14.84
C GLY A 240 8.63 -7.00 15.90
N GLU A 241 9.85 -6.62 15.51
CA GLU A 241 10.91 -6.18 16.41
C GLU A 241 11.00 -4.65 16.41
N ALA A 242 11.12 -4.05 17.59
CA ALA A 242 11.28 -2.60 17.71
C ALA A 242 12.75 -2.18 17.53
N GLY A 243 12.99 -1.02 16.92
CA GLY A 243 14.32 -0.46 16.71
C GLY A 243 14.98 -0.92 15.40
N THR A 244 14.22 -1.54 14.49
CA THR A 244 14.69 -2.03 13.21
C THR A 244 14.44 -0.99 12.10
N LYS A 245 14.97 -1.23 10.90
CA LYS A 245 14.90 -0.27 9.78
C LYS A 245 13.51 -0.18 9.14
N ASP A 246 12.68 -1.18 9.37
CA ASP A 246 11.31 -1.29 8.86
C ASP A 246 10.26 -0.73 9.82
N ASP A 247 10.67 -0.25 11.00
CA ASP A 247 9.82 0.54 11.89
C ASP A 247 9.13 1.67 11.12
N ILE A 248 7.84 1.84 11.44
CA ILE A 248 7.03 2.91 10.87
C ILE A 248 6.88 3.95 11.97
N GLU A 249 7.63 5.05 11.84
CA GLU A 249 7.75 6.07 12.87
C GLU A 249 7.28 7.46 12.41
N MET A 250 6.90 8.27 13.40
CA MET A 250 6.55 9.68 13.25
C MET A 250 7.20 10.48 14.38
N ARG A 251 7.78 11.63 14.03
CA ARG A 251 8.39 12.52 15.03
C ARG A 251 7.34 13.19 15.89
N ILE A 252 7.65 13.38 17.15
CA ILE A 252 6.79 14.04 18.13
C ILE A 252 7.56 15.13 18.86
N ASN A 253 6.85 16.13 19.35
CA ASN A 253 7.37 17.14 20.27
C ASN A 253 6.64 16.96 21.62
N PRO A 254 7.27 16.29 22.61
CA PRO A 254 6.61 15.96 23.87
C PRO A 254 6.11 17.17 24.67
N GLU A 255 6.79 18.31 24.57
CA GLU A 255 6.42 19.57 25.24
C GLU A 255 5.11 20.12 24.66
N VAL A 256 5.00 20.08 23.34
CA VAL A 256 3.84 20.54 22.56
C VAL A 256 2.63 19.62 22.75
N LEU A 257 2.87 18.33 22.96
CA LEU A 257 1.83 17.30 23.12
C LEU A 257 1.47 17.00 24.59
N GLY A 258 2.20 17.58 25.55
CA GLY A 258 1.99 17.31 26.98
C GLY A 258 2.31 15.86 27.38
N TRP A 259 3.23 15.20 26.67
CA TRP A 259 3.73 13.87 27.01
C TRP A 259 4.98 13.89 27.90
N GLY A 260 5.59 15.07 28.09
CA GLY A 260 6.75 15.25 28.98
C GLY A 260 6.43 15.43 30.46
N ASN A 261 5.16 15.61 30.84
CA ASN A 261 4.74 15.95 32.20
C ASN A 261 3.95 14.81 32.86
N GLN A 262 4.53 13.62 32.93
CA GLN A 262 4.09 12.57 33.86
C GLN A 262 5.10 12.51 35.03
N GLU A 263 5.00 13.48 35.93
CA GLU A 263 5.42 13.33 37.34
C GLU A 263 4.18 13.09 38.20
#